data_AF-A0A2V8PFX3-F1
#
_entry.id   AF-A0A2V8PFX3-F1
#
_cell.length_a   1.000
_cell.length_b   1.000
_cell.length_c   1.000
_cell.angle_alpha   90.00
_cell.angle_beta   90.00
_cell.angle_gamma   90.00
#
_symmetry.space_group_name_H-M   'P 1'
#
loop_
_entity.id
_entity.type
_entity.pdbx_description
1 polymer ?
#
loop_
_entity_poly.entity_id
_entity_poly.type
_entity_poly.pdbx_seq_one_letter_code
_entity_poly.pdbx_strand_id
1 'polypeptide(L)'
;MDRGIIVGVGNWQAQLDANKRAFALAFVERPFFLLVYPSSMSAASFVSTLETTAEIVLSNSERAALVAELSPNPADPSLRADVLMKIAENQLLQQREFNRAFVLMQYFGYLRRNPAAAPDGNFAGFNFWLAKLNQFNGNYVQAEMVKAFIDSTEYRRRFGP
;
A
#
# COMPACT_ATOMS: atom_id res chain seq x y z
N MET A 1 -9.98 -2.30 1.19
CA MET A 1 -10.48 -0.94 0.93
C MET A 1 -11.70 -0.95 -0.01
N ASP A 2 -11.98 -2.07 -0.68
CA ASP A 2 -12.96 -2.10 -1.79
C ASP A 2 -14.32 -2.70 -1.39
N ARG A 3 -14.58 -2.81 -0.08
CA ARG A 3 -15.80 -3.46 0.43
C ARG A 3 -17.01 -2.64 0.01
N GLY A 4 -17.86 -3.21 -0.85
CA GLY A 4 -19.11 -2.61 -1.31
C GLY A 4 -18.98 -1.60 -2.45
N ILE A 5 -17.80 -1.45 -3.05
CA ILE A 5 -17.56 -0.43 -4.09
C ILE A 5 -17.68 -1.04 -5.48
N ILE A 6 -18.53 -0.44 -6.33
CA ILE A 6 -18.55 -0.68 -7.78
C ILE A 6 -18.14 0.62 -8.46
N VAL A 7 -16.97 0.60 -9.11
CA VAL A 7 -16.42 1.78 -9.81
C VAL A 7 -17.37 2.21 -10.92
N GLY A 8 -17.67 3.52 -10.98
CA GLY A 8 -18.56 4.11 -11.99
C GLY A 8 -20.05 4.08 -11.61
N VAL A 9 -20.42 3.57 -10.43
CA VAL A 9 -21.81 3.48 -9.97
C VAL A 9 -22.04 4.34 -8.72
N GLY A 10 -23.07 5.19 -8.74
CA GLY A 10 -23.46 5.98 -7.56
C GLY A 10 -22.35 6.89 -7.03
N ASN A 11 -22.22 7.00 -5.71
CA ASN A 11 -21.23 7.84 -5.01
C ASN A 11 -19.95 7.06 -4.65
N TRP A 12 -19.51 6.15 -5.52
CA TRP A 12 -18.41 5.21 -5.25
C TRP A 12 -17.09 5.89 -4.82
N GLN A 13 -16.78 7.11 -5.29
CA GLN A 13 -15.59 7.84 -4.84
C GLN A 13 -15.65 8.18 -3.36
N ALA A 14 -16.79 8.70 -2.88
CA ALA A 14 -16.97 9.03 -1.48
C ALA A 14 -16.91 7.78 -0.58
N GLN A 15 -17.45 6.65 -1.07
CA GLN A 15 -17.35 5.37 -0.37
C GLN A 15 -15.90 4.86 -0.32
N LEU A 16 -15.14 5.04 -1.40
CA LEU A 16 -13.72 4.69 -1.45
C LEU A 16 -12.91 5.50 -0.45
N ASP A 17 -13.11 6.81 -0.41
CA ASP A 17 -12.41 7.70 0.52
C ASP A 17 -12.77 7.37 1.98
N ALA A 18 -14.04 7.09 2.27
CA ALA A 18 -14.45 6.64 3.60
C ALA A 18 -13.77 5.31 3.99
N ASN A 19 -13.71 4.34 3.07
CA ASN A 19 -13.06 3.06 3.31
C ASN A 19 -11.54 3.19 3.52
N LYS A 20 -10.87 4.12 2.82
CA LYS A 20 -9.45 4.43 3.02
C LYS A 20 -9.20 5.01 4.41
N ARG A 21 -9.99 6.00 4.83
CA ARG A 21 -9.89 6.61 6.17
C ARG A 21 -10.11 5.58 7.27
N ALA A 22 -11.14 4.76 7.15
CA ALA A 22 -11.44 3.70 8.11
C ALA A 22 -10.29 2.67 8.21
N PHE A 23 -9.69 2.32 7.07
CA PHE A 23 -8.52 1.44 7.07
C PHE A 23 -7.31 2.11 7.74
N ALA A 24 -7.01 3.36 7.40
CA ALA A 24 -5.86 4.08 7.96
C ALA A 24 -5.98 4.21 9.49
N LEU A 25 -7.17 4.57 9.98
CA LEU A 25 -7.47 4.62 11.42
C LEU A 25 -7.23 3.26 12.09
N ALA A 26 -7.84 2.20 11.55
CA ALA A 26 -7.64 0.85 12.09
C ALA A 26 -6.19 0.34 11.95
N PHE A 27 -5.40 0.90 11.03
CA PHE A 27 -4.01 0.53 10.82
C PHE A 27 -3.09 1.17 11.86
N VAL A 28 -3.26 2.46 12.16
CA VAL A 28 -2.42 3.17 13.15
C VAL A 28 -2.65 2.68 14.58
N GLU A 29 -3.78 2.02 14.83
CA GLU A 29 -4.11 1.41 16.12
C GLU A 29 -3.55 -0.01 16.30
N ARG A 30 -2.95 -0.62 15.26
CA ARG A 30 -2.45 -2.00 15.35
C ARG A 30 -1.29 -2.10 16.34
N PRO A 31 -1.19 -3.20 17.12
CA PRO A 31 -0.09 -3.39 18.07
C PRO A 31 1.29 -3.21 17.43
N PHE A 32 1.53 -3.78 16.25
CA PHE A 32 2.79 -3.62 15.52
C PHE A 32 3.06 -2.17 15.08
N PHE A 33 2.02 -1.41 14.75
CA PHE A 33 2.19 0.00 14.43
C PHE A 33 2.61 0.78 15.69
N LEU A 34 1.93 0.54 16.81
CA LEU A 34 2.23 1.21 18.08
C LEU A 34 3.62 0.83 18.66
N LEU A 35 4.15 -0.34 18.32
CA LEU A 35 5.53 -0.73 18.66
C LEU A 35 6.58 0.15 17.95
N VAL A 36 6.33 0.52 16.68
CA VAL A 36 7.24 1.35 15.89
C VAL A 36 6.97 2.84 16.11
N TYR A 37 5.70 3.20 16.31
CA TYR A 37 5.21 4.56 16.50
C TYR A 37 4.47 4.70 17.85
N PRO A 38 5.17 4.69 19.00
CA PRO A 38 4.52 4.80 20.31
C PRO A 38 3.67 6.08 20.43
N SER A 39 2.64 6.05 21.27
CA SER A 39 1.79 7.22 21.55
C SER A 39 2.56 8.38 22.17
N SER A 40 3.67 8.10 22.86
CA SER A 40 4.59 9.10 23.42
C SER A 40 5.50 9.78 22.40
N MET A 41 5.48 9.34 21.14
CA MET A 41 6.30 9.90 20.07
C MET A 41 5.82 11.31 19.70
N SER A 42 6.75 12.26 19.57
CA SER A 42 6.43 13.63 19.15
C SER A 42 5.95 13.68 17.70
N ALA A 43 5.19 14.71 17.32
CA ALA A 43 4.74 14.90 15.94
C ALA A 43 5.92 14.95 14.94
N ALA A 44 7.01 15.66 15.29
CA ALA A 44 8.20 15.76 14.45
C ALA A 44 8.91 14.42 14.28
N SER A 45 9.04 13.63 15.35
CA SER A 45 9.61 12.29 15.30
C SER A 45 8.73 11.35 14.48
N PHE A 46 7.41 11.40 14.65
CA PHE A 46 6.46 10.59 13.89
C PHE A 46 6.59 10.82 12.38
N VAL A 47 6.56 12.08 11.94
CA VAL A 47 6.74 12.41 10.51
C VAL A 47 8.11 11.96 10.01
N SER A 48 9.19 12.21 10.77
CA SER A 48 10.54 11.79 10.37
C SER A 48 10.71 10.28 10.26
N THR A 49 10.09 9.51 11.16
CA THR A 49 10.12 8.05 11.13
C THR A 49 9.31 7.51 9.94
N LEU A 50 8.19 8.15 9.60
CA LEU A 50 7.43 7.82 8.40
C LEU A 50 8.21 8.11 7.11
N GLU A 51 8.86 9.27 7.00
CA GLU A 51 9.75 9.61 5.87
C GLU A 51 10.84 8.55 5.69
N THR A 52 11.48 8.17 6.80
CA THR A 52 12.53 7.13 6.79
C THR A 52 11.98 5.77 6.37
N THR A 53 10.81 5.37 6.88
CA THR A 53 10.18 4.08 6.57
C THR A 53 9.69 4.01 5.13
N ALA A 54 9.19 5.13 4.59
CA ALA A 54 8.73 5.25 3.21
C ALA A 54 9.89 5.52 2.23
N GLU A 55 11.09 5.76 2.73
CA GLU A 55 12.27 6.17 1.96
C GLU A 55 11.99 7.38 1.05
N ILE A 56 11.19 8.33 1.54
CA ILE A 56 10.91 9.59 0.85
C ILE A 56 11.55 10.76 1.58
N VAL A 57 11.75 11.86 0.86
CA VAL A 57 12.18 13.13 1.43
C VAL A 57 11.10 14.16 1.09
N LEU A 58 10.39 14.64 2.11
CA LEU A 58 9.43 15.72 1.94
C LEU A 58 10.17 17.05 1.82
N SER A 59 9.57 18.02 1.14
CA SER A 59 10.05 19.40 1.22
C SER A 59 9.91 19.95 2.66
N ASN A 60 10.72 20.94 3.00
CA ASN A 60 10.64 21.59 4.31
C ASN A 60 9.22 22.11 4.63
N SER A 61 8.52 22.64 3.62
CA SER A 61 7.14 23.13 3.76
C SER A 61 6.13 22.01 4.00
N GLU A 62 6.23 20.89 3.27
CA GLU A 62 5.31 19.76 3.46
C GLU A 62 5.51 19.13 4.84
N ARG A 63 6.77 18.91 5.22
CA ARG A 63 7.11 18.39 6.54
C ARG A 63 6.59 19.29 7.66
N ALA A 64 6.81 20.61 7.56
CA ALA A 64 6.31 21.56 8.55
C ALA A 64 4.78 21.52 8.66
N ALA A 65 4.06 21.41 7.54
CA ALA A 65 2.60 21.31 7.55
C ALA A 65 2.10 20.03 8.25
N LEU A 66 2.69 18.87 7.94
CA LEU A 66 2.30 17.60 8.59
C LEU A 66 2.61 17.58 10.08
N VAL A 67 3.75 18.16 10.48
CA VAL A 67 4.10 18.29 11.90
C VAL A 67 3.11 19.22 12.60
N ALA A 68 2.78 20.36 12.00
CA ALA A 68 1.82 21.31 12.57
C ALA A 68 0.42 20.69 12.72
N GLU A 69 0.00 19.85 11.77
CA GLU A 69 -1.28 19.13 11.81
C GLU A 69 -1.37 18.13 12.96
N LEU A 70 -0.30 17.38 13.23
CA LEU A 70 -0.26 16.38 14.30
C LEU A 70 0.08 16.96 15.69
N SER A 71 0.71 18.14 15.74
CA SER A 71 1.18 18.77 16.98
C SER A 71 0.11 19.00 18.06
N PRO A 72 -1.16 19.32 17.76
CA PRO A 72 -2.19 19.55 18.79
C PRO A 72 -2.44 18.33 19.68
N ASN A 73 -2.34 17.12 19.11
CA ASN A 73 -2.43 15.87 19.87
C ASN A 73 -1.66 14.75 19.15
N PRO A 74 -0.34 14.60 19.39
CA PRO A 74 0.48 13.63 18.68
C PRO A 74 0.10 12.16 18.92
N ALA A 75 -0.73 11.88 19.92
CA ALA A 75 -1.23 10.54 20.22
C ALA A 75 -2.59 10.25 19.54
N ASP A 76 -3.23 11.24 18.94
CA ASP A 76 -4.55 11.09 18.33
C ASP A 76 -4.51 10.13 17.12
N PRO A 77 -5.29 9.02 17.14
CA PRO A 77 -5.30 8.07 16.04
C PRO A 77 -5.79 8.66 14.71
N SER A 78 -6.72 9.62 14.75
CA SER A 78 -7.27 10.23 13.54
C SER A 78 -6.23 11.13 12.88
N LEU A 79 -5.54 11.98 13.66
CA LEU A 79 -4.45 12.82 13.13
C LEU A 79 -3.29 11.98 12.60
N ARG A 80 -2.94 10.89 13.29
CA ARG A 80 -1.92 9.94 12.81
C ARG A 80 -2.31 9.27 11.51
N ALA A 81 -3.57 8.85 11.39
CA ALA A 81 -4.10 8.25 10.17
C ALA A 81 -4.08 9.25 9.01
N ASP A 82 -4.45 10.50 9.24
CA ASP A 82 -4.44 11.55 8.23
C ASP A 82 -3.03 11.87 7.74
N VAL A 83 -2.06 12.04 8.66
CA VAL A 83 -0.64 12.25 8.30
C VAL A 83 -0.08 11.03 7.55
N LEU A 84 -0.38 9.81 8.01
CA LEU A 84 0.02 8.58 7.33
C LEU A 84 -0.53 8.54 5.89
N MET A 85 -1.81 8.86 5.70
CA MET A 85 -2.42 8.87 4.37
C MET A 85 -1.77 9.91 3.45
N LYS A 86 -1.52 11.13 3.93
CA LYS A 86 -0.86 12.19 3.13
C LYS A 86 0.54 11.78 2.67
N ILE A 87 1.29 11.09 3.52
CA ILE A 87 2.59 10.52 3.15
C ILE A 87 2.42 9.35 2.17
N ALA A 88 1.45 8.46 2.42
CA ALA A 88 1.16 7.32 1.55
C ALA A 88 0.70 7.74 0.14
N GLU A 89 0.01 8.87 0.04
CA GLU A 89 -0.46 9.47 -1.21
C GLU A 89 0.58 10.37 -1.89
N ASN A 90 1.79 10.48 -1.33
CA ASN A 90 2.88 11.22 -1.98
C ASN A 90 3.18 10.64 -3.38
N GLN A 91 3.23 11.48 -4.40
CA GLN A 91 3.38 11.04 -5.79
C GLN A 91 4.67 10.26 -6.04
N LEU A 92 5.78 10.59 -5.36
CA LEU A 92 7.04 9.86 -5.50
C LEU A 92 6.91 8.44 -4.94
N LEU A 93 6.25 8.31 -3.78
CA LEU A 93 5.97 7.00 -3.20
C LEU A 93 5.03 6.18 -4.09
N GLN A 94 3.96 6.81 -4.61
CA GLN A 94 3.06 6.15 -5.55
C GLN A 94 3.81 5.65 -6.79
N GLN A 95 4.68 6.47 -7.40
CA GLN A 95 5.46 6.06 -8.57
C GLN A 95 6.41 4.90 -8.26
N ARG A 96 7.08 4.93 -7.10
CA ARG A 96 8.01 3.87 -6.67
C ARG A 96 7.29 2.55 -6.35
N GLU A 97 6.14 2.63 -5.70
CA GLU A 97 5.39 1.45 -5.26
C GLU A 97 4.41 0.93 -6.31
N PHE A 98 4.13 1.67 -7.38
CA PHE A 98 3.13 1.30 -8.38
C PHE A 98 3.39 -0.10 -8.94
N ASN A 99 4.60 -0.39 -9.40
CA ASN A 99 4.94 -1.71 -9.96
C ASN A 99 4.79 -2.82 -8.92
N ARG A 100 5.16 -2.57 -7.66
CA ARG A 100 5.02 -3.52 -6.55
C ARG A 100 3.55 -3.80 -6.24
N ALA A 101 2.74 -2.75 -6.16
CA ALA A 101 1.30 -2.85 -5.95
C ALA A 101 0.60 -3.54 -7.13
N PHE A 102 1.03 -3.26 -8.37
CA PHE A 102 0.51 -3.92 -9.57
C PHE A 102 0.79 -5.42 -9.55
N VAL A 103 2.00 -5.84 -9.16
CA VAL A 103 2.35 -7.27 -8.98
C VAL A 103 1.48 -7.90 -7.91
N LEU A 104 1.31 -7.24 -6.76
CA LEU A 104 0.49 -7.74 -5.66
C LEU A 104 -0.98 -7.91 -6.07
N MET A 105 -1.52 -6.98 -6.86
CA MET A 105 -2.87 -7.06 -7.40
C MET A 105 -3.05 -8.31 -8.29
N GLN A 106 -2.04 -8.76 -9.03
CA GLN A 106 -2.14 -10.00 -9.80
C GLN A 106 -2.30 -11.22 -8.89
N TYR A 107 -1.57 -11.27 -7.77
CA TYR A 107 -1.72 -12.33 -6.77
C TYR A 107 -3.10 -12.34 -6.12
N PHE A 108 -3.65 -11.16 -5.78
CA PHE A 108 -4.98 -11.07 -5.20
C PHE A 108 -6.10 -11.36 -6.20
N GLY A 109 -6.00 -10.82 -7.42
CA GLY A 109 -7.00 -10.98 -8.46
C GLY A 109 -7.07 -12.41 -9.00
N TYR A 110 -5.92 -12.97 -9.41
CA TYR A 110 -5.88 -14.28 -10.05
C TYR A 110 -5.73 -15.43 -9.05
N LEU A 111 -4.79 -15.31 -8.10
CA LEU A 111 -4.45 -16.44 -7.20
C LEU A 111 -5.22 -16.40 -5.87
N ARG A 112 -5.91 -15.28 -5.58
CA ARG A 112 -6.67 -15.03 -4.35
C ARG A 112 -5.86 -15.33 -3.08
N ARG A 113 -4.56 -15.01 -3.08
CA ARG A 113 -3.65 -15.26 -1.94
C ARG A 113 -2.58 -14.20 -1.81
N ASN A 114 -1.99 -14.11 -0.61
CA ASN A 114 -0.75 -13.37 -0.40
C ASN A 114 0.42 -14.06 -1.12
N PRO A 115 1.42 -13.32 -1.65
CA PRO A 115 2.51 -13.93 -2.40
C PRO A 115 3.34 -14.94 -1.60
N ALA A 116 3.54 -14.68 -0.29
CA ALA A 116 4.25 -15.59 0.61
C ALA A 116 3.34 -16.63 1.31
N ALA A 117 2.04 -16.67 1.00
CA ALA A 117 1.19 -17.73 1.53
C ALA A 117 1.62 -19.10 0.99
N ALA A 118 1.26 -20.16 1.72
CA ALA A 118 1.43 -21.53 1.22
C ALA A 118 0.85 -21.65 -0.21
N PRO A 119 1.51 -22.39 -1.11
CA PRO A 119 2.59 -23.35 -0.87
C PRO A 119 4.00 -22.77 -0.82
N ASP A 120 4.22 -21.52 -1.23
CA ASP A 120 5.57 -20.99 -1.45
C ASP A 120 6.31 -20.64 -0.15
N GLY A 121 5.59 -20.08 0.83
CA GLY A 121 6.17 -19.66 2.12
C GLY A 121 7.19 -18.52 2.02
N ASN A 122 7.37 -17.91 0.84
CA ASN A 122 8.38 -16.89 0.56
C ASN A 122 7.94 -15.93 -0.55
N PHE A 123 8.72 -14.87 -0.80
CA PHE A 123 8.42 -13.86 -1.81
C PHE A 123 9.18 -14.06 -3.15
N ALA A 124 9.74 -15.24 -3.43
CA ALA A 124 10.58 -15.45 -4.62
C ALA A 124 9.81 -15.18 -5.92
N GLY A 125 8.59 -15.70 -6.04
CA GLY A 125 7.73 -15.44 -7.21
C GLY A 125 7.37 -13.96 -7.35
N PHE A 126 7.04 -13.29 -6.24
CA PHE A 126 6.75 -11.86 -6.23
C PHE A 126 7.95 -11.04 -6.70
N ASN A 127 9.14 -11.32 -6.16
CA ASN A 127 10.37 -10.62 -6.53
C ASN A 127 10.77 -10.88 -7.98
N PHE A 128 10.57 -12.11 -8.49
CA PHE A 128 10.79 -12.44 -9.90
C PHE A 128 9.91 -11.59 -10.82
N TRP A 129 8.60 -11.53 -10.55
CA TRP A 129 7.67 -10.76 -11.38
C TRP A 129 7.89 -9.26 -11.29
N LEU A 130 8.22 -8.76 -10.10
CA LEU A 130 8.61 -7.36 -9.92
C LEU A 130 9.87 -7.02 -10.72
N ALA A 131 10.90 -7.86 -10.67
CA ALA A 131 12.12 -7.65 -11.42
C ALA A 131 11.87 -7.67 -12.93
N LYS A 132 11.06 -8.63 -13.42
CA LYS A 132 10.67 -8.70 -14.84
C LYS A 132 9.88 -7.45 -15.26
N LEU A 133 8.91 -7.01 -14.47
CA LEU A 133 8.12 -5.81 -14.77
C LEU A 133 9.01 -4.54 -14.82
N ASN A 134 9.95 -4.41 -13.89
CA ASN A 134 10.92 -3.32 -13.89
C ASN A 134 11.87 -3.37 -15.09
N GLN A 135 12.30 -4.55 -15.53
CA GLN A 135 13.12 -4.73 -16.75
C GLN A 135 12.42 -4.18 -18.00
N PHE A 136 11.10 -4.27 -18.05
CA PHE A 136 10.28 -3.74 -19.14
C PHE A 136 9.69 -2.36 -18.82
N ASN A 137 10.29 -1.60 -17.89
CA ASN A 137 9.86 -0.24 -17.52
C ASN A 137 8.37 -0.13 -17.14
N GLY A 138 7.82 -1.14 -16.46
CA GLY A 138 6.41 -1.17 -16.10
C GLY A 138 5.46 -1.64 -17.21
N ASN A 139 5.98 -2.00 -18.39
CA ASN A 139 5.16 -2.53 -19.47
C ASN A 139 4.77 -3.99 -19.18
N TYR A 140 3.60 -4.19 -18.58
CA TYR A 140 3.09 -5.51 -18.20
C TYR A 140 2.81 -6.45 -19.39
N VAL A 141 2.59 -5.89 -20.59
CA VAL A 141 2.40 -6.67 -21.82
C VAL A 141 3.73 -7.28 -22.25
N GLN A 142 4.79 -6.47 -22.30
CA GLN A 142 6.14 -6.96 -22.61
C GLN A 142 6.71 -7.86 -21.51
N ALA A 143 6.33 -7.63 -20.25
CA ALA A 143 6.66 -8.52 -19.15
C ALA A 143 5.88 -9.85 -19.19
N GLU A 144 4.90 -9.99 -20.10
CA GLU A 144 3.98 -11.13 -20.24
C GLU A 144 3.27 -11.50 -18.94
N MET A 145 3.10 -10.51 -18.06
CA MET A 145 2.82 -10.78 -16.66
C MET A 145 1.41 -11.35 -16.45
N VAL A 146 0.40 -10.67 -16.99
CA VAL A 146 -1.01 -11.10 -16.85
C VAL A 146 -1.22 -12.48 -17.48
N LYS A 147 -0.63 -12.71 -18.66
CA LYS A 147 -0.70 -14.00 -19.35
C LYS A 147 -0.10 -15.12 -18.50
N ALA A 148 1.07 -14.90 -17.92
CA ALA A 148 1.74 -15.91 -17.12
C ALA A 148 0.99 -16.27 -15.82
N PHE A 149 0.25 -15.34 -15.20
CA PHE A 149 -0.60 -15.65 -14.05
C PHE A 149 -1.78 -16.54 -14.44
N ILE A 150 -2.43 -16.27 -15.57
CA ILE A 150 -3.55 -17.07 -16.09
C ILE A 150 -3.08 -18.47 -16.55
N ASP A 151 -1.93 -18.53 -17.23
CA ASP A 151 -1.38 -19.79 -17.74
C ASP A 151 -0.66 -20.61 -16.66
N SER A 152 -0.44 -20.03 -15.48
CA SER A 152 0.25 -20.69 -14.36
C SER A 152 -0.44 -22.00 -13.99
N THR A 153 0.36 -23.02 -13.68
CA THR A 153 -0.15 -24.32 -13.24
C THR A 153 -1.03 -24.18 -12.01
N GLU A 154 -0.72 -23.24 -11.11
CA GLU A 154 -1.55 -22.97 -9.92
C GLU A 154 -2.93 -22.43 -10.31
N TYR A 155 -2.99 -21.40 -11.16
CA TYR A 155 -4.27 -20.83 -11.59
C TYR A 155 -5.12 -21.86 -12.32
N ARG A 156 -4.53 -22.58 -13.30
CA ARG A 156 -5.25 -23.61 -14.06
C ARG A 156 -5.75 -24.75 -13.17
N ARG A 157 -4.96 -25.20 -12.20
CA ARG A 157 -5.37 -26.26 -11.26
C ARG A 157 -6.50 -25.83 -10.33
N ARG A 158 -6.56 -24.56 -9.94
CA ARG A 158 -7.53 -24.05 -8.95
C ARG A 158 -8.80 -23.48 -9.57
N PHE A 159 -8.69 -22.87 -10.75
CA PHE A 159 -9.73 -22.03 -11.35
C PHE A 159 -9.85 -22.19 -12.87
N GLY A 160 -9.01 -23.00 -13.51
CA GLY A 160 -9.17 -23.35 -14.92
C GLY A 160 -10.30 -24.36 -15.15
N PRO A 161 -10.77 -24.53 -16.39
CA PRO A 161 -11.71 -25.59 -16.75
C PRO A 161 -11.10 -26.99 -16.64
#